data_AF-A0A3E0I9X9-F1
#
_entry.id   AF-A0A3E0I9X9-F1
#
_cell.length_a   1.000
_cell.length_b   1.000
_cell.length_c   1.000
_cell.angle_alpha   90.00
_cell.angle_beta   90.00
_cell.angle_gamma   90.00
#
_symmetry.space_group_name_H-M   'P 1'
#
loop_
_entity.id
_entity.type
_entity.pdbx_description
1 polymer ?
#
loop_
_entity_poly.entity_id
_entity_poly.type
_entity_poly.pdbx_seq_one_letter_code
_entity_poly.pdbx_strand_id
1 'polypeptide(L)'
;MHYTRAAIERTPQAVRRWAAPLLAAATQAGPIPLAGSPDWSRLADDDPRKWAAVVTSALAWLSEATSAATARRLRAELDAIDRAVAERFKAAACELSAAHEWSATGPAHAELERRRAAPPRRPIPPFDPVAAARWVRTGYSDPPCEGHAAA
;
A
#
# COMPACT_ATOMS: atom_id res chain seq x y z
N MET A 1 -42.18 -6.53 -31.28
CA MET A 1 -41.66 -5.17 -31.54
C MET A 1 -40.45 -4.97 -30.64
N HIS A 2 -39.29 -5.45 -31.08
CA HIS A 2 -38.05 -5.31 -30.34
C HIS A 2 -37.60 -3.86 -30.46
N TYR A 3 -37.82 -3.06 -29.42
CA TYR A 3 -37.03 -1.85 -29.26
C TYR A 3 -35.59 -2.32 -29.16
N THR A 4 -34.86 -2.24 -30.28
CA THR A 4 -33.43 -2.31 -30.24
C THR A 4 -33.01 -1.16 -29.34
N ARG A 5 -32.65 -1.52 -28.11
CA ARG A 5 -31.65 -0.86 -27.30
C ARG A 5 -30.33 -0.91 -28.07
N ALA A 6 -30.32 -0.40 -29.31
CA ALA A 6 -29.17 0.20 -29.93
C ALA A 6 -28.90 1.39 -29.03
N ALA A 7 -28.26 1.06 -27.91
CA ALA A 7 -27.67 2.00 -27.01
C ALA A 7 -26.96 2.97 -27.92
N ILE A 8 -27.15 4.25 -27.65
CA ILE A 8 -26.20 5.26 -28.03
C ILE A 8 -24.89 4.78 -27.40
N GLU A 9 -24.17 3.89 -28.10
CA GLU A 9 -22.79 3.59 -27.82
C GLU A 9 -22.12 4.91 -28.14
N ARG A 10 -22.02 5.75 -27.10
CA ARG A 10 -21.16 6.92 -27.06
C ARG A 10 -19.76 6.38 -27.13
N THR A 11 -19.36 5.91 -28.31
CA THR A 11 -18.02 5.41 -28.55
C THR A 11 -17.09 6.57 -28.22
N PRO A 12 -15.99 6.34 -27.48
CA PRO A 12 -15.04 7.40 -27.18
C PRO A 12 -14.57 8.15 -28.42
N GLN A 13 -14.56 7.46 -29.57
CA GLN A 13 -14.28 8.05 -30.88
C GLN A 13 -15.34 9.05 -31.35
N ALA A 14 -16.64 8.76 -31.16
CA ALA A 14 -17.71 9.69 -31.50
C ALA A 14 -17.62 10.98 -30.67
N VAL A 15 -17.36 10.86 -29.37
CA VAL A 15 -17.18 12.03 -28.47
C VAL A 15 -15.96 12.85 -28.88
N ARG A 16 -14.83 12.21 -29.23
CA ARG A 16 -13.64 12.92 -29.75
C ARG A 16 -13.92 13.65 -31.05
N ARG A 17 -14.65 13.04 -31.99
CA ARG A 17 -15.03 13.68 -33.26
C ARG A 17 -15.92 14.89 -33.04
N TRP A 18 -16.88 14.79 -32.12
CA TRP A 18 -17.73 15.91 -31.73
C TRP A 18 -16.93 17.06 -31.06
N ALA A 19 -15.97 16.73 -30.21
CA ALA A 19 -15.16 17.72 -29.50
C ALA A 19 -14.10 18.41 -30.39
N ALA A 20 -13.65 17.77 -31.46
CA ALA A 20 -12.58 18.25 -32.33
C ALA A 20 -12.73 19.71 -32.80
N PRO A 21 -13.87 20.16 -33.36
CA PRO A 21 -14.02 21.56 -33.79
C PRO A 21 -13.95 22.56 -32.63
N LEU A 22 -14.46 22.21 -31.45
CA LEU A 22 -14.43 23.07 -30.26
C LEU A 22 -13.00 23.25 -29.76
N LEU A 23 -12.21 22.17 -29.72
CA LEU A 23 -10.80 22.22 -29.34
C LEU A 23 -9.95 22.98 -30.37
N ALA A 24 -10.25 22.83 -31.65
CA ALA A 24 -9.56 23.56 -32.71
C ALA A 24 -9.79 25.08 -32.58
N ALA A 25 -11.04 25.51 -32.39
CA ALA A 25 -11.37 26.93 -32.18
C ALA A 25 -10.69 27.50 -30.93
N ALA A 26 -10.68 26.76 -29.82
CA ALA A 26 -10.02 27.20 -28.60
C ALA A 26 -8.50 27.29 -28.74
N THR A 27 -7.87 26.36 -29.48
CA THR A 27 -6.42 26.39 -29.74
C THR A 27 -6.02 27.61 -30.57
N GLN A 28 -6.88 28.05 -31.51
CA GLN A 28 -6.68 29.29 -32.25
C GLN A 28 -6.74 30.54 -31.37
N ALA A 29 -7.54 30.51 -30.29
CA ALA A 29 -7.62 31.59 -29.31
C ALA A 29 -6.43 31.60 -28.31
N GLY A 30 -5.58 30.57 -28.32
CA GLY A 30 -4.37 30.47 -27.53
C GLY A 30 -4.28 29.20 -26.67
N PRO A 31 -3.32 29.11 -25.74
CA PRO A 31 -3.15 27.95 -24.87
C PRO A 31 -4.40 27.70 -24.02
N ILE A 32 -4.85 26.44 -23.98
CA ILE A 32 -6.00 26.02 -23.17
C ILE A 32 -5.49 25.75 -21.74
N PRO A 33 -5.94 26.52 -20.73
CA PRO A 33 -5.53 26.30 -19.34
C PRO A 33 -6.17 25.03 -18.77
N LEU A 34 -5.62 24.53 -17.66
CA LEU A 34 -6.23 23.42 -16.93
C LEU A 34 -7.58 23.85 -16.34
N ALA A 35 -8.62 23.03 -16.51
CA ALA A 35 -9.94 23.30 -15.95
C ALA A 35 -9.86 23.47 -14.41
N GLY A 36 -10.45 24.55 -13.89
CA GLY A 36 -10.41 24.88 -12.47
C GLY A 36 -9.11 25.54 -11.97
N SER A 37 -8.12 25.75 -12.84
CA SER A 37 -6.91 26.50 -12.48
C SER A 37 -7.18 28.01 -12.32
N PRO A 38 -6.30 28.77 -11.64
CA PRO A 38 -6.41 30.23 -11.57
C PRO A 38 -6.46 30.88 -12.96
N ASP A 39 -5.68 30.40 -13.93
CA ASP A 39 -5.67 30.93 -15.30
C ASP A 39 -7.00 30.68 -16.01
N TRP A 40 -7.61 29.51 -15.80
CA TRP A 40 -8.96 29.21 -16.30
C TRP A 40 -10.02 30.12 -15.66
N SER A 41 -9.90 30.42 -14.37
CA SER A 41 -10.85 31.30 -13.66
C SER A 41 -10.81 32.76 -14.12
N ARG A 42 -9.66 33.21 -14.64
CA ARG A 42 -9.45 34.57 -15.17
C ARG A 42 -10.04 34.77 -16.57
N LEU A 43 -10.39 33.69 -17.27
CA LEU A 43 -11.03 33.77 -18.58
C LEU A 43 -12.48 34.25 -18.44
N ALA A 44 -12.90 35.08 -19.39
CA ALA A 44 -14.30 35.46 -19.54
C ALA A 44 -15.18 34.22 -19.79
N ASP A 45 -16.45 34.29 -19.40
CA ASP A 45 -17.36 33.14 -19.48
C ASP A 45 -17.68 32.70 -20.92
N ASP A 46 -17.53 33.62 -21.87
CA ASP A 46 -17.69 33.41 -23.30
C ASP A 46 -16.39 32.99 -24.01
N ASP A 47 -15.25 32.97 -23.31
CA ASP A 47 -13.98 32.56 -23.91
C ASP A 47 -14.02 31.06 -24.28
N PRO A 48 -13.79 30.70 -25.56
CA PRO A 48 -13.87 29.31 -26.02
C PRO A 48 -12.88 28.38 -25.30
N ARG A 49 -11.77 28.92 -24.78
CA ARG A 49 -10.77 28.15 -24.02
C ARG A 49 -11.32 27.65 -22.69
N LYS A 50 -12.33 28.33 -22.12
CA LYS A 50 -12.95 27.93 -20.85
C LYS A 50 -13.72 26.62 -21.00
N TRP A 51 -14.53 26.50 -22.05
CA TRP A 51 -15.24 25.27 -22.41
C TRP A 51 -14.29 24.17 -22.89
N ALA A 52 -13.28 24.53 -23.68
CA ALA A 52 -12.29 23.57 -24.16
C ALA A 52 -11.50 22.91 -23.03
N ALA A 53 -11.18 23.64 -21.96
CA ALA A 53 -10.53 23.07 -20.77
C ALA A 53 -11.40 21.98 -20.13
N VAL A 54 -12.70 22.25 -19.94
CA VAL A 54 -13.65 21.28 -19.36
C VAL A 54 -13.81 20.06 -20.27
N VAL A 55 -13.97 20.27 -21.58
CA VAL A 55 -14.06 19.19 -22.57
C VAL A 55 -12.79 18.34 -22.60
N THR A 56 -11.61 18.96 -22.50
CA THR A 56 -10.33 18.26 -22.42
C THR A 56 -10.27 17.36 -21.19
N SER A 57 -10.66 17.87 -20.02
CA SER A 57 -10.75 17.06 -18.79
C SER A 57 -11.75 15.91 -18.92
N ALA A 58 -12.92 16.14 -19.54
CA ALA A 58 -13.92 15.10 -19.76
C ALA A 58 -13.42 14.01 -20.72
N LEU A 59 -12.68 14.38 -21.78
CA LEU A 59 -12.07 13.43 -22.70
C LEU A 59 -10.95 12.61 -22.05
N ALA A 60 -10.16 13.22 -21.17
CA ALA A 60 -9.16 12.52 -20.37
C ALA A 60 -9.83 11.46 -19.48
N TRP A 61 -10.86 11.86 -18.74
CA TRP A 61 -11.67 10.95 -17.92
C TRP A 61 -12.28 9.81 -18.74
N LEU A 62 -12.86 10.13 -19.91
CA LEU A 62 -13.43 9.12 -20.81
C LEU A 62 -12.38 8.11 -21.31
N SER A 63 -11.13 8.55 -21.49
CA SER A 63 -10.02 7.68 -21.90
C SER A 63 -9.63 6.70 -20.79
N GLU A 64 -9.62 7.17 -19.55
CA GLU A 64 -9.32 6.37 -18.36
C GLU A 64 -10.46 5.41 -18.00
N ALA A 65 -11.71 5.82 -18.22
CA ALA A 65 -12.89 5.03 -17.93
C ALA A 65 -13.16 3.89 -18.95
N THR A 66 -12.30 3.72 -19.96
CA THR A 66 -12.46 2.61 -20.91
C THR A 66 -12.19 1.26 -20.24
N SER A 67 -12.89 0.22 -20.70
CA SER A 67 -12.67 -1.16 -20.24
C SER A 67 -11.22 -1.61 -20.46
N ALA A 68 -10.61 -1.23 -21.59
CA ALA A 68 -9.22 -1.53 -21.89
C ALA A 68 -8.23 -0.83 -20.93
N ALA A 69 -8.45 0.46 -20.62
CA ALA A 69 -7.62 1.18 -19.66
C ALA A 69 -7.77 0.59 -18.25
N THR A 70 -9.00 0.26 -17.86
CA THR A 70 -9.31 -0.40 -16.58
C THR A 70 -8.63 -1.77 -16.49
N ALA A 71 -8.75 -2.60 -17.52
CA ALA A 71 -8.14 -3.92 -17.58
C ALA A 71 -6.61 -3.86 -17.51
N ARG A 72 -6.00 -2.88 -18.20
CA ARG A 72 -4.55 -2.65 -18.12
C ARG A 72 -4.11 -2.27 -16.71
N ARG A 73 -4.83 -1.36 -16.05
CA ARG A 73 -4.53 -0.96 -14.67
C ARG A 73 -4.66 -2.15 -13.71
N LEU A 74 -5.77 -2.87 -13.81
CA LEU A 74 -6.02 -4.07 -12.99
C LEU A 74 -4.93 -5.12 -13.19
N ARG A 75 -4.49 -5.34 -14.43
CA ARG A 75 -3.40 -6.29 -14.70
C ARG A 75 -2.09 -5.86 -14.06
N ALA A 76 -1.74 -4.58 -14.15
CA ALA A 76 -0.54 -4.06 -13.49
C ALA A 76 -0.61 -4.17 -11.95
N GLU A 77 -1.80 -3.97 -11.37
CA GLU A 77 -2.04 -4.17 -9.93
C GLU A 77 -1.88 -5.65 -9.54
N LEU A 78 -2.45 -6.57 -10.32
CA LEU A 78 -2.29 -8.02 -10.10
C LEU A 78 -0.83 -8.46 -10.22
N ASP A 79 -0.10 -8.00 -11.25
CA ASP A 79 1.32 -8.31 -11.43
C ASP A 79 2.18 -7.75 -10.27
N ALA A 80 1.77 -6.65 -9.64
CA ALA A 80 2.44 -6.12 -8.46
C ALA A 80 2.15 -6.97 -7.22
N ILE A 81 0.90 -7.42 -7.05
CA ILE A 81 0.49 -8.32 -5.97
C ILE A 81 1.24 -9.65 -6.07
N ASP A 82 1.28 -10.26 -7.26
CA ASP A 82 1.95 -11.54 -7.48
C ASP A 82 3.44 -11.47 -7.13
N ARG A 83 4.12 -10.38 -7.51
CA ARG A 83 5.51 -10.13 -7.12
C ARG A 83 5.66 -9.99 -5.61
N ALA A 84 4.80 -9.22 -4.95
CA ALA A 84 4.85 -9.05 -3.51
C ALA A 84 4.60 -10.38 -2.76
N VAL A 85 3.69 -11.21 -3.27
CA VAL A 85 3.41 -12.54 -2.73
C VAL A 85 4.62 -13.46 -2.90
N ALA A 86 5.24 -13.49 -4.09
CA ALA A 86 6.42 -14.30 -4.35
C ALA A 86 7.59 -13.94 -3.42
N GLU A 87 7.85 -12.64 -3.21
CA GLU A 87 8.90 -12.19 -2.28
C GLU A 87 8.58 -12.57 -0.82
N ARG A 88 7.31 -12.48 -0.40
CA ARG A 88 6.90 -12.92 0.94
C ARG A 88 7.09 -14.42 1.14
N PHE A 89 6.72 -15.24 0.16
CA PHE A 89 6.94 -16.68 0.22
C PHE A 89 8.43 -17.02 0.27
N LYS A 90 9.25 -16.33 -0.52
CA LYS A 90 10.70 -16.50 -0.49
C LYS A 90 11.29 -16.13 0.88
N ALA A 91 10.88 -15.01 1.46
CA ALA A 91 11.31 -14.60 2.79
C ALA A 91 10.92 -15.64 3.85
N ALA A 92 9.67 -16.10 3.84
CA ALA A 92 9.18 -17.13 4.76
C ALA A 92 9.93 -18.47 4.60
N ALA A 93 10.28 -18.84 3.36
CA ALA A 93 11.08 -20.03 3.11
C ALA A 93 12.50 -19.89 3.69
N CYS A 94 13.15 -18.74 3.50
CA CYS A 94 14.46 -18.47 4.11
C CYS A 94 14.41 -18.50 5.64
N GLU A 95 13.37 -17.93 6.26
CA GLU A 95 13.16 -17.97 7.71
C GLU A 95 12.99 -19.42 8.21
N LEU A 96 12.19 -20.22 7.51
CA LEU A 96 11.98 -21.63 7.85
C LEU A 96 13.27 -22.45 7.72
N SER A 97 14.04 -22.24 6.64
CA SER A 97 15.35 -22.88 6.45
C SER A 97 16.32 -22.50 7.56
N ALA A 98 16.43 -21.22 7.92
CA ALA A 98 17.27 -20.76 9.02
C ALA A 98 16.83 -21.37 10.37
N ALA A 99 15.53 -21.46 10.62
CA ALA A 99 15.00 -22.12 11.80
C ALA A 99 15.31 -23.63 11.82
N HIS A 100 15.28 -24.30 10.66
CA HIS A 100 15.63 -25.70 10.54
C HIS A 100 17.13 -25.95 10.75
N GLU A 101 18.00 -25.12 10.18
CA GLU A 101 19.46 -25.18 10.42
C GLU A 101 19.80 -24.97 11.90
N TRP A 102 19.11 -24.04 12.57
CA TRP A 102 19.20 -23.89 14.02
C TRP A 102 18.72 -25.13 14.77
N SER A 103 17.67 -25.80 14.31
CA SER A 103 17.21 -27.06 14.91
C SER A 103 18.21 -28.22 14.71
N ALA A 104 18.95 -28.23 13.59
CA ALA A 104 19.95 -29.24 13.29
C ALA A 104 21.26 -29.04 14.09
N THR A 105 21.58 -27.79 14.46
CA THR A 105 22.71 -27.44 15.32
C THR A 105 22.34 -27.29 16.80
N GLY A 106 21.05 -27.29 17.11
CA GLY A 106 20.52 -27.16 18.46
C GLY A 106 20.62 -28.45 19.29
N PRO A 107 20.45 -28.36 20.61
CA PRO A 107 20.44 -29.54 21.46
C PRO A 107 19.28 -30.46 21.07
N ALA A 108 19.55 -31.77 20.91
CA ALA A 108 18.51 -32.75 20.63
C ALA A 108 17.43 -32.73 21.74
N HIS A 109 16.19 -33.13 21.40
CA HIS A 109 15.06 -33.13 22.35
C HIS A 109 15.38 -33.84 23.68
N ALA A 110 16.05 -34.99 23.62
CA ALA A 110 16.48 -35.74 24.82
C ALA A 110 17.49 -34.97 25.70
N GLU A 111 18.33 -34.12 25.10
CA GLU A 111 19.22 -33.22 25.84
C GLU A 111 18.46 -32.09 26.53
N LEU A 112 17.41 -31.55 25.89
CA LEU A 112 16.52 -30.57 26.52
C LEU A 112 15.76 -31.20 27.70
N GLU A 113 15.29 -32.44 27.57
CA GLU A 113 14.65 -33.16 28.68
C GLU A 113 15.62 -33.41 29.83
N ARG A 114 16.86 -33.81 29.55
CA ARG A 114 17.91 -33.93 30.58
C ARG A 114 18.15 -32.62 31.32
N ARG A 115 18.19 -31.49 30.60
CA ARG A 115 18.38 -30.16 31.23
C ARG A 115 17.19 -29.72 32.08
N ARG A 116 15.96 -30.10 31.70
CA ARG A 116 14.76 -29.84 32.52
C ARG A 116 14.71 -30.74 33.76
N ALA A 117 15.18 -31.98 33.65
CA ALA A 117 15.26 -32.92 34.77
C ALA A 117 16.42 -32.58 35.74
N ALA A 118 17.44 -31.85 35.28
CA ALA A 118 18.52 -31.39 36.13
C ALA A 118 18.01 -30.28 37.07
N PRO A 119 18.25 -30.39 38.39
CA PRO A 119 17.91 -29.32 39.31
C PRO A 119 18.65 -28.03 38.93
N PRO A 120 18.05 -26.85 39.16
CA PRO A 120 18.66 -25.59 38.80
C PRO A 120 20.04 -25.46 39.46
N ARG A 121 21.08 -25.18 38.65
CA ARG A 121 22.47 -25.03 39.12
C ARG A 121 22.66 -23.83 40.06
N ARG A 122 21.71 -22.90 40.08
CA ARG A 122 21.67 -21.79 41.04
C ARG A 122 20.57 -22.07 42.06
N PRO A 123 20.83 -21.83 43.37
CA PRO A 123 19.75 -21.82 44.35
C PRO A 123 18.70 -20.82 43.91
N ILE A 124 17.44 -21.27 43.86
CA ILE A 124 16.31 -20.38 43.62
C ILE A 124 16.30 -19.41 44.82
N PRO A 125 16.45 -18.09 44.61
CA PRO A 125 16.35 -17.16 45.73
C PRO A 125 14.98 -17.32 46.39
N PRO A 126 14.88 -17.15 47.72
CA PRO A 126 13.60 -17.20 48.40
C PRO A 126 12.63 -16.23 47.72
N PHE A 127 11.36 -16.65 47.64
CA PHE A 127 10.32 -15.82 47.03
C PHE A 127 10.26 -14.46 47.74
N ASP A 128 10.49 -13.39 46.97
CA ASP A 128 10.33 -12.02 47.43
C ASP A 128 8.96 -11.48 46.98
N PRO A 129 7.97 -11.39 47.88
CA PRO A 129 6.63 -10.89 47.55
C PRO A 129 6.65 -9.43 47.08
N VAL A 130 7.64 -8.64 47.49
CA VAL A 130 7.77 -7.23 47.11
C VAL A 130 8.29 -7.11 45.68
N ALA A 131 9.27 -7.94 45.30
CA ALA A 131 9.73 -8.03 43.91
C ALA A 131 8.64 -8.55 42.98
N ALA A 132 7.86 -9.56 43.40
CA ALA A 132 6.74 -10.09 42.63
C ALA A 132 5.65 -9.03 42.40
N ALA A 133 5.26 -8.30 43.45
CA ALA A 133 4.28 -7.21 43.34
C ALA A 133 4.79 -6.05 42.46
N ARG A 134 6.10 -5.78 42.47
CA ARG A 134 6.73 -4.79 41.59
C ARG A 134 6.64 -5.23 40.13
N TRP A 135 6.99 -6.49 39.82
CA TRP A 135 6.91 -7.03 38.47
C TRP A 135 5.49 -6.99 37.90
N VAL A 136 4.48 -7.40 38.69
CA VAL A 136 3.06 -7.33 38.26
C VAL A 136 2.64 -5.91 37.91
N ARG A 137 3.22 -4.90 38.58
CA ARG A 137 2.91 -3.49 38.37
C ARG A 137 3.68 -2.86 37.20
N THR A 138 4.93 -3.27 36.96
CA THR A 138 5.85 -2.56 36.03
C THR A 138 6.31 -3.39 34.83
N GLY A 139 6.15 -4.71 34.85
CA GLY A 139 6.63 -5.63 33.81
C GLY A 139 8.15 -5.86 33.79
N TYR A 140 8.90 -5.36 34.78
CA TYR A 140 10.37 -5.44 34.83
C TYR A 140 10.85 -6.24 36.05
N SER A 141 11.73 -7.22 35.82
CA SER A 141 12.17 -8.18 36.86
C SER A 141 13.42 -7.76 37.63
N ASP A 142 14.21 -6.83 37.11
CA ASP A 142 15.50 -6.49 37.70
C ASP A 142 15.47 -5.13 38.40
N PRO A 143 16.05 -5.00 39.61
CA PRO A 143 16.38 -3.68 40.15
C PRO A 143 17.41 -3.00 39.23
N PRO A 144 17.38 -1.67 39.08
CA PRO A 144 18.47 -0.97 38.41
C PRO A 144 19.79 -1.34 39.11
N CYS A 145 20.77 -1.79 38.34
CA CYS A 145 22.13 -1.99 38.84
C CYS A 145 22.68 -0.64 39.33
N GLU A 146 22.48 -0.30 40.60
CA GLU A 146 23.17 0.80 41.27
C GLU A 146 24.63 0.37 41.45
N GLY A 147 25.45 0.65 40.44
CA GLY A 147 26.84 0.20 40.41
C GLY A 147 27.70 0.88 39.36
N HIS A 148 27.38 2.12 38.98
CA HIS A 148 28.33 3.03 38.31
C HIS A 148 28.34 4.36 39.06
N ALA A 149 28.83 4.33 40.31
CA ALA A 149 29.34 5.53 40.94
C ALA A 149 30.74 5.80 40.37
N ALA A 150 30.87 6.92 39.68
CA ALA A 150 32.14 7.50 39.28
C ALA A 150 33.06 7.69 40.50
N ALA A 151 34.29 7.19 40.38
CA ALA A 151 35.49 7.71 41.02
C ALA A 151 36.68 7.38 40.12
#